data_AF-A0A392PDK2-F1
#
_entry.id   AF-A0A392PDK2-F1
#
_cell.length_a   1.000
_cell.length_b   1.000
_cell.length_c   1.000
_cell.angle_alpha   90.00
_cell.angle_beta   90.00
_cell.angle_gamma   90.00
#
_symmetry.space_group_name_H-M   'P 1'
#
loop_
_entity.id
_entity.type
_entity.pdbx_description
1 polymer ?
#
loop_
_entity_poly.entity_id
_entity_poly.type
_entity_poly.pdbx_seq_one_letter_code
_entity_poly.pdbx_strand_id
1 'polypeptide(L)'
;MKIVTIKATYRDDIIRFRVSLNCGIVELKEEISKRLKLEVGTFDIKYLDDDQEWILVACDADLQECMDILTSSGSNTIRLVVDDIVSILGSSVESSE
;
A
#
# COMPACT_ATOMS: atom_id res chain seq x y z
N MET A 1 -15.40 -7.86 -15.60
CA MET A 1 -14.22 -7.22 -14.98
C MET A 1 -14.53 -7.08 -13.50
N LYS A 2 -13.80 -7.78 -12.64
CA LYS A 2 -13.95 -7.64 -11.19
C LYS A 2 -13.09 -6.46 -10.75
N ILE A 3 -13.68 -5.51 -10.04
CA ILE A 3 -13.05 -4.27 -9.62
C ILE A 3 -13.04 -4.29 -8.10
N VAL A 4 -11.92 -3.95 -7.46
CA VAL A 4 -11.82 -3.79 -6.00
C VAL A 4 -11.67 -2.33 -5.61
N THR A 5 -12.18 -1.99 -4.44
CA THR A 5 -12.00 -0.68 -3.83
C THR A 5 -10.74 -0.72 -2.97
N ILE A 6 -9.80 0.16 -3.22
CA ILE A 6 -8.66 0.39 -2.34
C ILE A 6 -9.01 1.53 -1.40
N LYS A 7 -8.78 1.32 -0.10
CA LYS A 7 -8.80 2.35 0.92
C LYS A 7 -7.42 2.39 1.56
N ALA A 8 -6.58 3.32 1.11
CA ALA A 8 -5.23 3.49 1.63
C ALA A 8 -5.17 4.65 2.61
N THR A 9 -4.57 4.41 3.76
CA THR A 9 -4.34 5.42 4.81
C THR A 9 -2.87 5.79 4.81
N TYR A 10 -2.56 7.08 4.77
CA TYR A 10 -1.20 7.60 4.90
C TYR A 10 -1.25 8.73 5.93
N ARG A 11 -0.63 8.50 7.10
CA ARG A 11 -0.72 9.43 8.24
C ARG A 11 -2.20 9.72 8.57
N ASP A 12 -2.64 10.97 8.45
CA ASP A 12 -4.02 11.39 8.70
C ASP A 12 -4.90 11.40 7.43
N ASP A 13 -4.31 11.18 6.25
CA ASP A 13 -5.03 11.19 4.97
C ASP A 13 -5.53 9.80 4.59
N ILE A 14 -6.73 9.77 4.00
CA ILE A 14 -7.33 8.55 3.46
C ILE A 14 -7.70 8.79 2.01
N ILE A 15 -7.08 8.02 1.11
CA ILE A 15 -7.48 7.97 -0.29
C ILE A 15 -8.32 6.73 -0.56
N ARG A 16 -9.31 6.89 -1.43
CA ARG A 16 -10.18 5.81 -1.88
C ARG A 16 -10.29 5.82 -3.39
N PHE A 17 -9.96 4.70 -4.01
CA PHE A 17 -10.05 4.53 -5.46
C PHE A 17 -10.37 3.08 -5.83
N ARG A 18 -10.62 2.83 -7.11
CA ARG A 18 -11.00 1.50 -7.60
C ARG A 18 -9.94 1.01 -8.59
N VAL A 19 -9.56 -0.26 -8.49
CA VAL A 19 -8.62 -0.92 -9.41
C VAL A 19 -9.18 -2.24 -9.91
N SER A 20 -8.68 -2.72 -11.04
CA SER A 20 -9.00 -4.07 -11.50
C SER A 20 -8.42 -5.11 -10.54
N LEU A 21 -9.07 -6.28 -10.42
CA LEU A 21 -8.46 -7.43 -9.75
C LEU A 21 -7.17 -7.92 -10.40
N ASN A 22 -6.91 -7.52 -11.64
CA ASN A 22 -5.68 -7.84 -12.37
C ASN A 22 -4.59 -6.77 -12.19
N CYS A 23 -4.79 -5.81 -11.29
CA CYS A 23 -3.85 -4.73 -11.03
C CYS A 23 -2.62 -5.29 -10.31
N GLY A 24 -1.44 -5.06 -10.89
CA GLY A 24 -0.18 -5.41 -10.24
C GLY A 24 0.18 -4.44 -9.11
N ILE A 25 1.12 -4.86 -8.26
CA ILE A 25 1.65 -4.06 -7.15
C ILE A 25 2.30 -2.76 -7.65
N VAL A 26 2.96 -2.81 -8.81
CA VAL A 26 3.61 -1.65 -9.44
C VAL A 26 2.56 -0.59 -9.79
N GLU A 27 1.51 -0.99 -10.51
CA GLU A 27 0.41 -0.08 -10.87
C GLU A 27 -0.29 0.47 -9.61
N LEU A 28 -0.48 -0.36 -8.58
CA LEU A 28 -1.05 0.07 -7.32
C LEU A 28 -0.18 1.13 -6.62
N LYS A 29 1.14 0.91 -6.53
CA LYS A 29 2.08 1.88 -5.96
C LYS A 29 2.11 3.18 -6.78
N GLU A 30 2.06 3.11 -8.10
CA GLU A 30 1.97 4.32 -8.96
C GLU A 30 0.67 5.11 -8.73
N GLU A 31 -0.45 4.43 -8.57
CA GLU A 31 -1.74 5.07 -8.34
C GLU A 31 -1.82 5.72 -6.95
N ILE A 32 -1.21 5.09 -5.94
CA ILE A 32 -1.07 5.64 -4.59
C ILE A 32 -0.14 6.87 -4.62
N SER A 33 1.02 6.75 -5.27
CA SER A 33 2.02 7.81 -5.34
C SER A 33 1.48 9.07 -6.01
N LYS A 34 0.75 8.93 -7.13
CA LYS A 34 0.09 10.05 -7.82
C LYS A 34 -0.93 10.78 -6.94
N ARG A 35 -1.70 10.03 -6.14
CA ARG A 35 -2.79 10.59 -5.31
C ARG A 35 -2.27 11.25 -4.04
N LEU A 36 -1.26 10.65 -3.40
CA LEU A 36 -0.65 11.16 -2.18
C LEU A 36 0.54 12.11 -2.44
N LYS A 37 0.93 12.29 -3.72
CA LYS A 37 2.11 13.06 -4.14
C LYS A 37 3.41 12.52 -3.52
N LEU A 38 3.52 11.20 -3.44
CA LEU A 38 4.70 10.49 -2.99
C LEU A 38 5.54 10.03 -4.18
N GLU A 39 6.78 9.63 -3.92
CA GLU A 39 7.65 9.02 -4.93
C GLU A 39 7.58 7.49 -4.82
N VAL A 40 7.49 6.80 -5.96
CA VAL A 40 7.47 5.33 -5.94
C VAL A 40 8.84 4.83 -5.48
N GLY A 41 8.85 3.97 -4.46
CA GLY A 41 10.09 3.44 -3.86
C GLY A 41 10.53 4.17 -2.59
N THR A 42 9.86 5.25 -2.20
CA THR A 42 10.07 5.91 -0.89
C THR A 42 9.06 5.44 0.17
N PHE A 43 8.18 4.52 -0.18
CA PHE A 43 7.15 4.00 0.70
C PHE A 43 6.86 2.52 0.40
N ASP A 44 6.38 1.85 1.44
CA ASP A 44 5.80 0.53 1.36
C ASP A 44 4.32 0.56 1.66
N ILE A 45 3.66 -0.53 1.27
CA ILE A 45 2.23 -0.72 1.48
C ILE A 45 2.00 -2.00 2.27
N LYS A 46 1.14 -1.92 3.27
CA LYS A 46 0.74 -3.07 4.08
C LYS A 46 -0.77 -3.23 3.98
N TYR A 47 -1.25 -4.46 3.97
CA TYR A 47 -2.67 -4.78 4.02
C TYR A 47 -3.07 -5.25 5.42
N LEU A 48 -4.35 -5.13 5.76
CA LEU A 48 -4.90 -5.68 6.99
C LEU A 48 -5.45 -7.08 6.71
N ASP A 49 -4.91 -8.11 7.36
CA ASP A 49 -5.39 -9.48 7.26
C ASP A 49 -6.60 -9.77 8.18
N ASP A 50 -7.03 -11.03 8.21
CA ASP A 50 -8.13 -11.49 9.07
C ASP A 50 -7.78 -11.53 10.57
N ASP A 51 -6.50 -11.63 10.92
CA ASP A 51 -6.00 -11.52 12.30
C ASP A 51 -5.84 -10.05 12.77
N GLN A 52 -6.21 -9.08 11.93
CA GLN A 52 -6.07 -7.64 12.18
C GLN A 52 -4.61 -7.17 12.27
N GLU A 53 -3.70 -7.86 11.60
CA GLU A 53 -2.30 -7.53 11.49
C GLU A 53 -1.99 -6.81 10.17
N TRP A 54 -1.04 -5.88 10.22
CA TRP A 54 -0.58 -5.15 9.03
C TRP A 54 0.57 -5.90 8.37
N ILE A 55 0.26 -6.58 7.26
CA ILE A 55 1.20 -7.43 6.55
C ILE A 55 1.74 -6.70 5.31
N LEU A 56 3.06 -6.71 5.12
CA LEU A 56 3.72 -6.09 3.98
C LEU A 56 3.30 -6.76 2.66
N VAL A 57 2.89 -5.95 1.67
CA VAL A 57 2.72 -6.41 0.29
C VAL A 57 4.04 -6.16 -0.43
N ALA A 58 4.86 -7.20 -0.59
CA ALA A 58 6.17 -7.11 -1.20
C ALA A 58 6.14 -7.42 -2.71
N CYS A 59 5.19 -8.25 -3.14
CA CYS A 59 5.07 -8.68 -4.53
C CYS A 59 3.62 -8.83 -5.01
N ASP A 60 3.45 -9.13 -6.30
CA ASP A 60 2.14 -9.38 -6.91
C ASP A 60 1.41 -10.58 -6.29
N ALA A 61 2.16 -11.60 -5.81
CA ALA A 61 1.55 -12.76 -5.18
C ALA A 61 0.84 -12.39 -3.85
N ASP A 62 1.49 -11.59 -3.01
CA ASP A 62 0.90 -11.09 -1.76
C ASP A 62 -0.38 -10.27 -2.05
N LEU A 63 -0.33 -9.41 -3.08
CA LEU A 63 -1.48 -8.60 -3.49
C LEU A 63 -2.65 -9.48 -3.98
N GLN A 64 -2.34 -10.53 -4.75
CA GLN A 64 -3.33 -11.44 -5.28
C GLN A 64 -4.00 -12.26 -4.18
N GLU A 65 -3.25 -12.72 -3.17
CA GLU A 65 -3.80 -13.43 -2.01
C GLU A 65 -4.82 -12.57 -1.27
N CYS A 66 -4.50 -11.29 -1.02
CA CYS A 66 -5.43 -10.33 -0.41
C CYS A 66 -6.72 -10.17 -1.23
N MET A 67 -6.57 -10.06 -2.55
CA MET A 67 -7.69 -9.92 -3.48
C MET A 67 -8.58 -11.16 -3.48
N ASP A 68 -7.99 -12.35 -3.46
CA ASP A 68 -8.71 -13.61 -3.48
C ASP A 68 -9.50 -13.84 -2.20
N ILE A 69 -8.89 -13.54 -1.03
CA ILE A 69 -9.57 -13.57 0.28
C ILE A 69 -10.84 -12.70 0.25
N LEU A 70 -10.74 -11.49 -0.31
CA LEU A 70 -11.89 -10.59 -0.42
C LEU A 70 -12.99 -11.11 -1.33
N THR A 71 -12.63 -11.67 -2.48
CA THR A 71 -13.62 -12.28 -3.38
C THR A 71 -14.37 -13.44 -2.71
N SER A 72 -13.73 -14.16 -1.79
CA SER A 72 -14.36 -15.24 -1.02
C SER A 72 -15.29 -14.70 0.09
N SER A 73 -14.91 -13.60 0.74
CA SER A 73 -15.66 -12.96 1.82
C SER A 73 -16.87 -12.14 1.33
N GLY A 74 -16.98 -11.88 0.02
CA GLY A 74 -17.99 -10.99 -0.57
C GLY A 74 -17.74 -9.50 -0.27
N SER A 75 -16.63 -9.20 0.40
CA SER A 75 -16.16 -7.85 0.62
C SER A 75 -15.36 -7.37 -0.57
N ASN A 76 -15.54 -6.11 -0.94
CA ASN A 76 -15.00 -5.58 -2.18
C ASN A 76 -14.03 -4.42 -1.92
N THR A 77 -13.52 -4.32 -0.69
CA THR A 77 -12.64 -3.24 -0.21
C THR A 77 -11.38 -3.80 0.45
N ILE A 78 -10.21 -3.47 -0.09
CA ILE A 78 -8.90 -3.70 0.53
C ILE A 78 -8.55 -2.48 1.38
N ARG A 79 -8.18 -2.72 2.65
CA ARG A 79 -7.61 -1.69 3.52
C ARG A 79 -6.10 -1.78 3.43
N LEU A 80 -5.49 -0.65 3.07
CA LEU A 80 -4.05 -0.50 3.02
C LEU A 80 -3.61 0.60 3.98
N VAL A 81 -2.40 0.46 4.48
CA VAL A 81 -1.63 1.55 5.08
C VAL A 81 -0.38 1.77 4.24
N VAL A 82 -0.05 3.03 4.03
CA VAL A 82 1.16 3.48 3.34
C VAL A 82 2.14 3.91 4.43
N ASP A 83 3.35 3.37 4.39
CA ASP A 83 4.39 3.59 5.38
C ASP A 83 5.63 4.12 4.68
N ASP A 84 6.20 5.22 5.16
CA ASP A 84 7.42 5.77 4.58
C ASP A 84 8.58 4.76 4.77
N ILE A 85 9.31 4.45 3.69
CA ILE A 85 10.56 3.69 3.82
C ILE A 85 11.58 4.67 4.39
N VAL A 86 11.74 4.63 5.71
CA VAL A 86 12.78 5.43 6.38
C VAL A 86 14.12 4.95 5.87
N SER A 87 14.67 5.72 4.93
CA SER A 87 16.06 5.58 4.57
C SER A 87 16.85 6.08 5.77
N ILE A 88 17.33 5.17 6.63
CA ILE A 88 18.45 5.47 7.51
C ILE A 88 19.70 5.56 6.61
N LEU A 89 19.72 6.52 5.69
CA LEU A 89 20.91 6.90 4.96
C LEU A 89 21.48 8.10 5.72
N GLY A 90 22.53 7.81 6.48
CA GLY A 90 23.04 8.66 7.55
C GLY A 90 23.17 10.14 7.20
N SER A 91 22.53 10.98 8.00
CA SER A 91 22.98 12.35 8.21
C SER A 91 24.05 12.32 9.30
N SER A 92 25.22 11.76 8.97
CA SER A 92 26.43 12.00 9.75
C SER A 92 26.94 13.40 9.42
N VAL A 93 26.94 14.26 10.43
CA VAL A 93 27.96 15.29 10.76
C VAL A 93 27.29 16.57 11.24
N GLU A 94 27.17 16.69 12.57
CA GLU A 94 27.15 18.00 13.20
C GLU A 94 28.62 18.33 13.50
N SER A 95 29.24 19.12 12.60
CA SER A 95 30.53 19.76 12.88
C SER A 95 30.26 21.11 13.53
N SER A 96 30.62 21.25 14.80
CA SER A 96 31.00 22.47 15.52
C SER A 96 31.57 21.95 16.84
N GLU A 97 32.85 22.11 17.19
CA GLU A 97 33.63 23.34 17.36
C GLU A 97 35.07 23.24 16.83
#